data_AF-A0AA88X2Y3-F1
#
_entry.id   AF-A0AA88X2Y3-F1
#
_cell.length_a   1.000
_cell.length_b   1.000
_cell.length_c   1.000
_cell.angle_alpha   90.00
_cell.angle_beta   90.00
_cell.angle_gamma   90.00
#
_symmetry.space_group_name_H-M   'P 1'
#
loop_
_entity.id
_entity.type
_entity.pdbx_description
1 polymer ?
#
loop_
_entity_poly.entity_id
_entity_poly.type
_entity_poly.pdbx_seq_one_letter_code
_entity_poly.pdbx_strand_id
1 'polypeptide(L)'
;MSLAGVRAKNVAGVRCTSREATKQQSSGVEFPKRSLDAAPILTPPVTHPTLGHAQAGYGMPSNSSTRLDEAMASEIETLSSTRISSMQNVLDLLSDMLQAVNPSDSNAVKDEIIVDLIHRCRANQKKLMQMLSTTG
;
A
#
# COMPACT_ATOMS: atom_id res chain seq x y z
N MET A 1 25.40 2.23 -36.08
CA MET A 1 25.31 1.36 -34.88
C MET A 1 25.43 2.28 -33.67
N SER A 2 24.28 2.64 -33.10
CA SER A 2 23.83 2.26 -31.74
C SER A 2 24.57 3.04 -30.64
N LEU A 3 24.04 4.17 -30.17
CA LEU A 3 23.07 4.36 -29.07
C LEU A 3 23.59 4.00 -27.67
N ALA A 4 23.41 5.01 -26.80
CA ALA A 4 23.07 4.94 -25.38
C ALA A 4 24.21 4.60 -24.39
N GLY A 5 24.84 5.65 -23.85
CA GLY A 5 24.21 6.44 -22.79
C GLY A 5 24.00 5.71 -21.46
N VAL A 6 25.06 5.80 -20.65
CA VAL A 6 25.25 5.45 -19.24
C VAL A 6 24.01 5.46 -18.35
N ARG A 7 23.94 4.40 -17.54
CA ARG A 7 23.00 4.12 -16.45
C ARG A 7 23.41 4.82 -15.15
N ALA A 8 22.46 5.47 -14.47
CA ALA A 8 22.45 5.72 -13.03
C ALA A 8 20.97 5.93 -12.61
N LYS A 9 20.26 4.91 -12.08
CA LYS A 9 20.10 4.60 -10.65
C LYS A 9 20.05 5.84 -9.76
N ASN A 10 18.85 6.25 -9.36
CA ASN A 10 18.66 6.95 -8.10
C ASN A 10 17.70 6.14 -7.22
N VAL A 11 18.24 5.65 -6.12
CA VAL A 11 17.57 5.00 -5.00
C VAL A 11 17.84 5.89 -3.80
N ALA A 12 16.78 6.44 -3.22
CA ALA A 12 16.62 6.82 -1.82
C ALA A 12 15.35 7.70 -1.79
N GLY A 13 14.34 7.45 -0.97
CA GLY A 13 14.35 6.83 0.33
C GLY A 13 13.31 7.61 1.12
N VAL A 14 12.09 7.11 1.11
CA VAL A 14 10.98 7.65 1.91
C VAL A 14 11.26 7.32 3.37
N ARG A 15 11.43 8.34 4.21
CA ARG A 15 11.03 8.24 5.62
C ARG A 15 10.94 9.61 6.29
N CYS A 16 9.81 9.87 6.94
CA CYS A 16 9.65 10.58 8.22
C CYS A 16 8.20 10.35 8.66
N THR A 17 7.88 9.29 9.42
CA THR A 17 7.60 9.33 10.87
C THR A 17 6.97 10.63 11.37
N SER A 18 5.67 10.57 11.67
CA SER A 18 4.90 11.63 12.34
C SER A 18 5.18 11.69 13.84
N ARG A 19 5.43 12.89 14.37
CA ARG A 19 4.59 13.56 15.41
C ARG A 19 5.32 14.77 16.00
N GLU A 20 4.84 15.97 15.69
CA GLU A 20 4.41 16.98 16.66
C GLU A 20 3.76 18.15 15.90
N ALA A 21 2.64 18.64 16.45
CA ALA A 21 1.77 19.61 15.81
C ALA A 21 2.45 20.98 15.71
N THR A 22 3.01 21.29 14.54
CA THR A 22 3.40 22.66 14.18
C THR A 22 2.42 23.15 13.11
N LYS A 23 1.89 24.35 13.34
CA LYS A 23 1.00 25.09 12.46
C LYS A 23 1.52 25.00 11.01
N GLN A 24 0.81 24.25 10.17
CA GLN A 24 1.16 24.08 8.76
C GLN A 24 1.04 25.46 8.07
N GLN A 25 2.15 26.16 7.91
CA GLN A 25 2.26 27.20 6.90
C GLN A 25 2.41 26.47 5.58
N SER A 26 1.34 26.39 4.80
CA SER A 26 1.47 26.09 3.38
C SER A 26 2.28 27.23 2.76
N SER A 27 3.57 27.04 2.58
CA SER A 27 4.40 27.87 1.72
C SER A 27 3.90 27.69 0.29
N GLY A 28 2.87 28.46 -0.06
CA GLY A 28 2.34 28.52 -1.42
C GLY A 28 3.44 29.00 -2.36
N VAL A 29 3.53 28.37 -3.53
CA VAL A 29 4.28 28.95 -4.64
C VAL A 29 3.54 30.22 -5.04
N GLU A 30 4.17 31.38 -4.89
CA GLU A 30 3.66 32.62 -5.45
C GLU A 30 3.81 32.54 -6.96
N PHE A 31 2.68 32.43 -7.65
CA PHE A 31 2.65 32.46 -9.10
C PHE A 31 3.08 33.85 -9.57
N PRO A 32 3.97 33.95 -10.59
CA PRO A 32 4.38 35.23 -11.14
C PRO A 32 3.15 36.07 -11.47
N LYS A 33 2.99 37.22 -10.79
CA LYS A 33 1.88 38.13 -11.05
C LYS A 33 2.03 38.61 -12.49
N ARG A 34 1.06 38.26 -13.34
CA ARG A 34 1.03 38.78 -14.72
C ARG A 34 0.88 40.29 -14.63
N SER A 35 1.80 41.04 -15.25
CA SER A 35 1.67 42.48 -15.42
C SER A 35 0.40 42.76 -16.25
N LEU A 36 -0.27 43.88 -15.97
CA LEU A 36 -1.43 44.36 -16.74
C LEU A 36 -1.10 44.65 -18.22
N ASP A 37 0.19 44.65 -18.58
CA ASP A 37 0.74 44.90 -19.91
C ASP A 37 1.30 43.63 -20.57
N ALA A 38 0.77 42.45 -20.20
CA ALA A 38 1.12 41.22 -20.89
C ALA A 38 0.34 41.14 -22.22
N ALA A 39 1.02 41.45 -23.33
CA ALA A 39 0.47 41.27 -24.67
C ALA A 39 -0.07 39.83 -24.84
N PRO A 40 -1.27 39.64 -25.43
CA PRO A 40 -1.81 38.31 -25.62
C PRO A 40 -0.85 37.48 -26.48
N ILE A 41 -0.46 36.30 -25.98
CA ILE A 41 0.26 35.32 -26.79
C ILE A 41 -0.71 34.85 -27.88
N LEU A 42 -0.64 35.52 -29.02
CA LEU A 42 -1.27 35.10 -30.27
C LEU A 42 -0.45 33.93 -30.84
N THR A 43 -0.49 32.77 -30.17
CA THR A 43 -0.19 31.52 -30.86
C THR A 43 -1.38 31.19 -31.76
N PRO A 44 -1.23 31.23 -33.09
CA PRO A 44 -2.31 30.84 -33.99
C PRO A 44 -2.72 29.38 -33.71
N PRO A 45 -4.01 29.03 -33.92
CA PRO A 45 -4.50 27.68 -33.68
C PRO A 45 -3.68 26.69 -34.50
N VAL A 46 -3.14 25.68 -33.83
CA VAL A 46 -2.41 24.58 -34.46
C VAL A 46 -3.38 23.80 -35.36
N THR A 47 -3.34 24.06 -36.66
CA THR A 47 -4.00 23.24 -37.69
C THR A 47 -3.14 22.03 -38.00
N HIS A 48 -3.19 21.01 -37.15
CA HIS A 48 -2.78 19.67 -37.55
C HIS A 48 -3.86 18.65 -37.11
N PRO A 49 -4.52 17.95 -38.05
CA PRO A 49 -5.42 16.87 -37.72
C PRO A 49 -4.57 15.65 -37.36
N THR A 50 -4.09 15.58 -36.12
CA THR A 50 -3.44 14.37 -35.62
C THR A 50 -4.50 13.44 -35.05
N LEU A 51 -4.98 12.58 -35.94
CA LEU A 51 -5.70 11.34 -35.62
C LEU A 51 -4.87 10.56 -34.60
N GLY A 52 -5.40 10.37 -33.38
CA GLY A 52 -4.97 9.31 -32.47
C GLY A 52 -3.81 9.61 -31.52
N HIS A 53 -3.92 10.62 -30.66
CA HIS A 53 -3.47 10.48 -29.27
C HIS A 53 -4.07 11.60 -28.43
N ALA A 54 -4.90 11.23 -27.45
CA ALA A 54 -5.39 12.16 -26.44
C ALA A 54 -4.19 12.82 -25.76
N GLN A 55 -3.95 14.08 -26.10
CA GLN A 55 -3.00 14.94 -25.41
C GLN A 55 -3.51 15.09 -23.99
N ALA A 56 -2.72 14.61 -23.03
CA ALA A 56 -2.93 14.77 -21.60
C ALA A 56 -2.82 16.25 -21.22
N GLY A 57 -3.88 17.02 -21.48
CA GLY A 57 -4.07 18.37 -20.99
C GLY A 57 -4.96 18.30 -19.75
N TYR A 58 -4.36 18.55 -18.58
CA TYR A 58 -5.05 18.92 -17.32
C TYR A 58 -6.43 18.27 -17.12
N GLY A 59 -6.46 16.96 -17.06
CA GLY A 59 -7.64 16.19 -16.71
C GLY A 59 -7.18 14.82 -16.24
N MET A 60 -7.57 14.42 -15.03
CA MET A 60 -7.34 13.05 -14.60
C MET A 60 -8.01 12.12 -15.63
N PRO A 61 -7.31 11.10 -16.14
CA PRO A 61 -7.91 10.17 -17.10
C PRO A 61 -9.18 9.61 -16.48
N SER A 62 -10.25 9.43 -17.27
CA SER A 62 -11.57 9.03 -16.74
C SER A 62 -11.56 7.67 -16.03
N ASN A 63 -10.49 6.87 -16.18
CA ASN A 63 -10.24 5.62 -15.44
C ASN A 63 -9.41 5.81 -14.15
N SER A 64 -9.09 7.04 -13.76
CA SER A 64 -8.28 7.32 -12.56
C SER A 64 -8.97 6.85 -11.29
N SER A 65 -10.29 7.06 -11.18
CA SER A 65 -11.09 6.60 -10.05
C SER A 65 -11.12 5.07 -9.97
N THR A 66 -11.28 4.37 -11.10
CA THR A 66 -11.32 2.91 -11.12
C THR A 66 -9.98 2.29 -10.78
N ARG A 67 -8.87 2.88 -11.26
CA ARG A 67 -7.51 2.43 -10.92
C ARG A 67 -7.15 2.65 -9.45
N LEU A 68 -7.69 3.70 -8.83
CA LEU A 68 -7.51 3.96 -7.41
C LEU A 68 -8.31 2.98 -6.56
N ASP A 69 -9.57 2.70 -6.93
CA ASP A 69 -10.41 1.69 -6.25
C ASP A 69 -9.79 0.28 -6.35
N GLU A 70 -9.28 -0.09 -7.52
CA GLU A 70 -8.56 -1.35 -7.76
C GLU A 70 -7.27 -1.45 -6.94
N ALA A 71 -6.50 -0.36 -6.82
CA ALA A 71 -5.32 -0.32 -5.96
C ALA A 71 -5.70 -0.47 -4.48
N MET A 72 -6.74 0.23 -4.01
CA MET A 72 -7.22 0.09 -2.63
C MET A 72 -7.75 -1.32 -2.34
N ALA A 73 -8.51 -1.92 -3.27
CA ALA A 73 -8.98 -3.29 -3.14
C ALA A 73 -7.80 -4.29 -3.08
N SER A 74 -6.79 -4.12 -3.93
CA SER A 74 -5.59 -4.96 -3.95
C SER A 74 -4.76 -4.85 -2.67
N GLU A 75 -4.66 -3.65 -2.08
CA GLU A 75 -4.01 -3.47 -0.77
C GLU A 75 -4.76 -4.20 0.34
N ILE A 76 -6.10 -4.09 0.39
CA ILE A 76 -6.94 -4.79 1.36
C ILE A 76 -6.79 -6.31 1.22
N GLU A 77 -6.76 -6.82 -0.02
CA GLU A 77 -6.56 -8.23 -0.32
C GLU A 77 -5.17 -8.71 0.11
N THR A 78 -4.11 -7.97 -0.22
CA THR A 78 -2.73 -8.29 0.14
C THR A 78 -2.53 -8.31 1.65
N LEU A 79 -3.09 -7.32 2.36
CA LEU A 79 -3.06 -7.26 3.82
C LEU A 79 -3.85 -8.42 4.45
N SER A 80 -4.95 -8.82 3.84
CA SER A 80 -5.76 -9.94 4.33
C SER A 80 -5.07 -11.28 4.12
N SER A 81 -4.45 -11.50 2.96
CA SER A 81 -3.64 -12.68 2.66
C SER A 81 -2.45 -12.81 3.62
N THR A 82 -1.69 -11.73 3.80
CA THR A 82 -0.53 -11.71 4.73
C THR A 82 -0.95 -12.04 6.17
N ARG A 83 -2.07 -11.48 6.63
CA ARG A 83 -2.62 -11.78 7.96
C ARG A 83 -3.02 -13.25 8.08
N ILE A 84 -3.70 -13.81 7.09
CA ILE A 84 -4.14 -15.21 7.08
C ILE A 84 -2.93 -16.16 7.11
N SER A 85 -1.90 -15.93 6.28
CA SER A 85 -0.67 -16.74 6.31
C SER A 85 0.04 -16.64 7.66
N SER A 86 0.14 -15.44 8.24
CA SER A 86 0.72 -15.28 9.58
C SER A 86 -0.06 -16.06 10.65
N MET A 87 -1.39 -16.13 10.55
CA MET A 87 -2.21 -16.93 11.47
C MET A 87 -2.00 -18.44 11.28
N GLN A 88 -1.83 -18.91 10.04
CA GLN A 88 -1.50 -20.32 9.73
C GLN A 88 -0.16 -20.72 10.34
N ASN A 89 0.88 -19.88 10.19
CA ASN A 89 2.20 -20.17 10.77
C ASN A 89 2.15 -20.41 12.29
N VAL A 90 1.23 -19.75 13.01
CA VAL A 90 1.05 -19.98 14.46
C VAL A 90 0.42 -21.35 14.74
N LEU A 91 -0.54 -21.76 13.93
CA LEU A 91 -1.18 -23.08 14.03
C LEU A 91 -0.17 -24.19 13.71
N ASP A 92 0.63 -24.01 12.66
CA ASP A 92 1.65 -24.98 12.26
C ASP A 92 2.70 -25.15 13.37
N LEU A 93 3.19 -24.05 13.93
CA LEU A 93 4.11 -24.10 15.07
C LEU A 93 3.48 -24.80 16.29
N LEU A 94 2.22 -24.53 16.59
CA LEU A 94 1.52 -25.22 17.68
C LEU A 94 1.43 -26.74 17.42
N SER A 95 1.15 -27.13 16.18
CA SER A 95 1.11 -28.54 15.76
C SER A 95 2.46 -29.21 15.92
N ASP A 96 3.54 -28.56 15.49
CA ASP A 96 4.90 -29.09 15.60
C ASP A 96 5.31 -29.25 17.07
N MET A 97 5.01 -28.25 17.90
CA MET A 97 5.30 -28.32 19.34
C MET A 97 4.52 -29.45 20.02
N LEU A 98 3.24 -29.63 19.69
CA LEU A 98 2.42 -30.72 20.25
C LEU A 98 2.87 -32.10 19.79
N GLN A 99 3.37 -32.25 18.55
CA GLN A 99 3.95 -33.50 18.06
C GLN A 99 5.26 -33.84 18.77
N ALA A 100 6.03 -32.83 19.20
CA ALA A 100 7.27 -33.02 19.94
C ALA A 100 7.06 -33.33 21.43
N VAL A 101 5.85 -33.13 21.97
CA VAL A 101 5.53 -33.39 23.37
C VAL A 101 5.35 -34.88 23.63
N ASN A 102 5.91 -35.36 24.75
CA ASN A 102 5.69 -36.73 25.21
C ASN A 102 4.25 -36.89 25.74
N PRO A 103 3.40 -37.74 25.15
CA PRO A 103 2.02 -37.94 25.60
C PRO A 103 1.91 -38.57 27.00
N SER A 104 3.00 -39.19 27.51
CA SER A 104 3.03 -39.74 28.87
C SER A 104 3.21 -38.67 29.94
N ASP A 105 3.62 -37.45 29.57
CA ASP A 105 3.79 -36.32 30.47
C ASP A 105 2.73 -35.24 30.21
N SER A 106 1.66 -35.27 30.99
CA SER A 106 0.58 -34.29 30.92
C SER A 106 0.96 -32.86 31.33
N ASN A 107 2.15 -32.66 31.92
CA ASN A 107 2.63 -31.32 32.26
C ASN A 107 3.39 -30.67 31.11
N ALA A 108 3.95 -31.45 30.19
CA ALA A 108 4.67 -30.91 29.02
C ALA A 108 3.75 -30.09 28.10
N VAL A 109 2.47 -30.45 27.95
CA VAL A 109 1.48 -29.64 27.20
C VAL A 109 1.11 -28.32 27.88
N LYS A 110 1.47 -28.15 29.16
CA LYS A 110 1.20 -26.92 29.92
C LYS A 110 2.37 -25.93 29.89
N ASP A 111 3.41 -26.23 29.10
CA ASP A 111 4.49 -25.27 28.85
C ASP A 111 3.89 -23.93 28.40
N GLU A 112 4.42 -22.84 28.95
CA GLU A 112 3.92 -21.48 28.76
C GLU A 112 3.82 -21.14 27.27
N ILE A 113 4.77 -21.62 26.47
CA ILE A 113 4.77 -21.39 25.02
C ILE A 113 3.61 -22.08 24.31
N ILE A 114 3.25 -23.32 24.69
CA ILE A 114 2.12 -24.05 24.10
C ILE A 114 0.81 -23.37 24.49
N VAL A 115 0.69 -22.99 25.76
CA VAL A 115 -0.49 -22.28 26.28
C VAL A 115 -0.66 -20.93 25.57
N ASP A 116 0.41 -20.16 25.38
CA ASP A 116 0.37 -18.89 24.63
C ASP A 116 -0.03 -19.10 23.17
N LEU A 117 0.54 -20.09 22.50
CA LEU A 117 0.19 -20.42 21.12
C LEU A 117 -1.29 -20.78 20.98
N ILE A 118 -1.87 -21.54 21.91
CA ILE A 118 -3.32 -21.83 21.94
C ILE A 118 -4.14 -20.55 22.09
N HIS A 119 -3.75 -19.65 22.99
CA HIS A 119 -4.42 -18.36 23.15
C HIS A 119 -4.37 -17.51 21.87
N ARG A 120 -3.21 -17.50 21.20
CA ARG A 120 -3.02 -16.82 19.92
C ARG A 120 -3.88 -17.45 18.82
N CYS A 121 -3.97 -18.77 18.72
CA CYS A 121 -4.87 -19.46 17.78
C CYS A 121 -6.34 -19.07 18.02
N ARG A 122 -6.79 -19.03 19.28
CA ARG A 122 -8.15 -18.60 19.62
C ARG A 122 -8.42 -17.14 19.27
N ALA A 123 -7.44 -16.26 19.50
CA ALA A 123 -7.54 -14.86 19.09
C ALA A 123 -7.58 -14.72 17.56
N ASN A 124 -6.77 -15.50 16.84
CA ASN A 124 -6.74 -15.54 15.39
C ASN A 124 -8.06 -16.04 14.81
N GLN A 125 -8.69 -17.07 15.39
CA GLN A 125 -10.02 -17.53 14.99
C GLN A 125 -11.06 -16.39 15.05
N LYS A 126 -11.05 -15.58 16.11
CA LYS A 126 -11.95 -14.43 16.22
C LYS A 126 -11.67 -13.37 15.16
N LYS A 127 -10.39 -13.08 14.90
CA LYS A 127 -9.97 -12.12 13.86
C LYS A 127 -10.38 -12.60 12.47
N LEU A 128 -10.25 -13.89 12.17
CA LEU A 128 -10.70 -14.48 10.91
C LEU A 128 -12.21 -14.28 10.72
N MET A 129 -13.02 -14.58 11.75
CA MET A 129 -14.47 -14.36 11.69
C MET A 129 -14.82 -12.89 11.41
N GLN A 130 -14.11 -11.95 12.03
CA GLN A 130 -14.30 -10.52 11.76
C GLN A 130 -13.93 -10.16 10.32
N MET A 131 -12.79 -10.65 9.82
CA MET A 131 -12.36 -10.40 8.44
C MET A 131 -13.35 -10.95 7.41
N LEU A 132 -13.93 -12.12 7.64
CA LEU A 132 -14.96 -12.70 6.77
C LEU A 132 -16.27 -11.88 6.79
N SER A 133 -16.57 -11.23 7.90
CA SER A 133 -17.77 -10.40 8.05
C SER A 133 -17.65 -9.03 7.37
N THR A 134 -16.43 -8.55 7.13
CA THR A 134 -16.16 -7.22 6.52
C THR A 134 -16.06 -7.26 4.99
N THR A 135 -16.11 -8.45 4.39
CA THR A 135 -16.01 -8.66 2.94
C THR A 135 -17.39 -8.88 2.29
N GLY A 136 -18.48 -8.53 3.01
CA GLY A 136 -19.87 -8.67 2.54
C GLY A 136 -20.38 -7.43 1.82
#